data_AF-A0A7C2ZZ52-F1
#
_entry.id   AF-A0A7C2ZZ52-F1
#
_cell.length_a   1.000
_cell.length_b   1.000
_cell.length_c   1.000
_cell.angle_alpha   90.00
_cell.angle_beta   90.00
_cell.angle_gamma   90.00
#
_symmetry.space_group_name_H-M   'P 1'
#
loop_
_entity.id
_entity.type
_entity.pdbx_description
1 polymer ?
#
loop_
_entity_poly.entity_id
_entity_poly.type
_entity_poly.pdbx_seq_one_letter_code
_entity_poly.pdbx_strand_id
1 'polypeptide(L)'
;LKGVIEGRGEPAIGFRDGKAFTVSPVPLKAYGEIRWQRFESFNKAADEFYSREEEEGLEEKETVKARREEDKLQRMLDAQRKALMEMERAGRKHRKYGDLIYKNLHLIDQLLNVILSARKKNFSWGEIKEKLLSVKGKEEVANVFVDVDPHVGRVFVELEGERIPLDITLSAVENANKFYEKAKKAAVKAEGARKAMEETLRRIKSGEEVRVEVKKRRIWRRRERKWYEAYRWFISSDGLLVLGGRDAKSNIALYRRMEMKDVFLHAEVHGAPVVVVKTGGKPCPEATLREAAQFAVSYSRAWREGMLQADAYWVPPEQVSMTPPSGEYLPRGGLIVRGERNYFRNVPLELSVGVIFEEDEAVVMCGPPSAISSKTNIYVRIKPGDMPSSKLAEKIKRKLAGKAPPDKSEMILQIPLEEIQNVLPPGGGTIIEE
;
A
#
# COMPACT_ATOMS: atom_id res chain seq x y z
N LEU A 1 19.31 -27.11 38.76
CA LEU A 1 20.13 -25.96 38.29
C LEU A 1 21.52 -26.37 37.83
N LYS A 2 22.31 -27.14 38.60
CA LYS A 2 23.64 -27.65 38.17
C LYS A 2 23.65 -28.26 36.75
N GLY A 3 22.71 -29.16 36.44
CA GLY A 3 22.60 -29.75 35.09
C GLY A 3 22.21 -28.77 33.98
N VAL A 4 21.51 -27.66 34.27
CA VAL A 4 21.21 -26.61 33.28
C VAL A 4 22.45 -25.76 33.02
N ILE A 5 23.19 -25.44 34.08
CA ILE A 5 24.46 -24.69 34.02
C ILE A 5 25.54 -25.51 33.29
N GLU A 6 25.47 -26.84 33.38
CA GLU A 6 26.35 -27.80 32.68
C GLU A 6 25.85 -28.16 31.26
N GLY A 7 24.82 -27.49 30.73
CA GLY A 7 24.33 -27.71 29.36
C GLY A 7 23.49 -28.97 29.13
N ARG A 8 23.06 -29.65 30.19
CA ARG A 8 22.20 -30.86 30.17
C ARG A 8 20.72 -30.56 30.45
N GLY A 9 20.27 -29.35 30.10
CA GLY A 9 18.84 -29.01 30.18
C GLY A 9 18.02 -29.83 29.18
N GLU A 10 16.72 -29.97 29.45
CA GLU A 10 15.75 -30.50 28.48
C GLU A 10 14.86 -29.34 28.01
N PRO A 11 15.37 -28.44 27.15
CA PRO A 11 14.63 -27.24 26.77
C PRO A 11 13.32 -27.62 26.08
N ALA A 12 12.23 -27.01 26.51
CA ALA A 12 10.90 -27.38 26.06
C ALA A 12 9.93 -26.20 26.09
N ILE A 13 8.95 -26.24 25.19
CA ILE A 13 7.77 -25.37 25.20
C ILE A 13 6.64 -26.13 25.91
N GLY A 14 6.02 -25.48 26.89
CA GLY A 14 4.83 -25.96 27.56
C GLY A 14 3.56 -25.45 26.87
N PHE A 15 2.65 -26.36 26.55
CA PHE A 15 1.33 -26.07 25.97
C PHE A 15 0.21 -26.30 26.98
N ARG A 16 -0.70 -25.33 27.07
CA ARG A 16 -1.93 -25.41 27.86
C ARG A 16 -3.10 -25.15 26.92
N ASP A 17 -4.10 -26.03 26.92
CA ASP A 17 -5.27 -25.95 26.02
C ASP A 17 -4.92 -25.81 24.53
N GLY A 18 -3.81 -26.43 24.11
CA GLY A 18 -3.31 -26.39 22.74
C GLY A 18 -2.53 -25.11 22.36
N LYS A 19 -2.45 -24.11 23.25
CA LYS A 19 -1.68 -22.88 23.04
C LYS A 19 -0.32 -22.93 23.72
N ALA A 20 0.67 -22.30 23.08
CA ALA A 20 1.99 -22.14 23.69
C ALA A 20 1.85 -21.25 24.93
N PHE A 21 2.21 -21.78 26.11
CA PHE A 21 2.03 -21.10 27.39
C PHE A 21 3.36 -20.58 27.96
N THR A 22 4.44 -21.34 27.80
CA THR A 22 5.75 -20.97 28.32
C THR A 22 6.88 -21.68 27.61
N VAL A 23 8.08 -21.12 27.63
CA VAL A 23 9.33 -21.80 27.25
C VAL A 23 10.22 -21.94 28.48
N SER A 24 10.82 -23.11 28.67
CA SER A 24 11.67 -23.36 29.83
C SER A 24 12.89 -24.23 29.47
N PRO A 25 14.06 -24.01 30.12
CA PRO A 25 15.23 -24.89 29.96
C PRO A 25 15.01 -26.30 30.51
N VAL A 26 14.00 -26.50 31.37
CA VAL A 26 13.60 -27.80 31.93
C VAL A 26 12.09 -27.80 32.17
N PRO A 27 11.36 -28.89 31.89
CA PRO A 27 9.94 -29.00 32.21
C PRO A 27 9.69 -28.79 33.71
N LEU A 28 8.95 -27.74 34.06
CA LEU A 28 8.66 -27.41 35.45
C LEU A 28 7.33 -28.04 35.89
N LYS A 29 7.39 -28.95 36.86
CA LYS A 29 6.20 -29.58 37.48
C LYS A 29 5.26 -28.57 38.13
N ALA A 30 5.76 -27.39 38.50
CA ALA A 30 4.99 -26.30 39.10
C ALA A 30 3.85 -25.78 38.19
N TYR A 31 3.93 -26.00 36.88
CA TYR A 31 2.90 -25.52 35.95
C TYR A 31 1.69 -26.48 35.79
N GLY A 32 1.67 -27.61 36.50
CA GLY A 32 0.56 -28.57 36.48
C GLY A 32 0.53 -29.42 35.19
N GLU A 33 -0.67 -29.81 34.76
CA GLU A 33 -0.88 -30.59 33.53
C GLU A 33 -0.66 -29.71 32.29
N ILE A 34 0.60 -29.64 31.87
CA ILE A 34 1.04 -29.00 30.64
C ILE A 34 1.68 -30.06 29.74
N ARG A 35 1.38 -29.99 28.45
CA ARG A 35 2.05 -30.81 27.44
C ARG A 35 3.37 -30.15 27.07
N TRP A 36 4.48 -30.85 27.27
CA TRP A 36 5.81 -30.34 26.93
C TRP A 36 6.26 -30.85 25.56
N GLN A 37 6.70 -29.94 24.69
CA GLN A 37 7.39 -30.25 23.45
C GLN A 37 8.87 -29.92 23.62
N ARG A 38 9.74 -30.92 23.52
CA ARG A 38 11.19 -30.77 23.70
C ARG A 38 11.88 -30.27 22.43
N PHE A 39 12.99 -29.57 22.61
CA PHE A 39 13.84 -29.00 21.56
C PHE A 39 15.31 -29.34 21.81
N GLU A 40 16.14 -29.15 20.79
CA GLU A 40 17.59 -29.41 20.86
C GLU A 40 18.35 -28.37 21.70
N SER A 41 17.85 -27.13 21.76
CA SER A 41 18.46 -26.05 22.53
C SER A 41 17.39 -25.09 23.06
N PHE A 42 17.74 -24.38 24.13
CA PHE A 42 16.84 -23.37 24.71
C PHE A 42 16.57 -22.23 23.73
N ASN A 43 17.57 -21.81 22.95
CA ASN A 43 17.39 -20.78 21.93
C ASN A 43 16.38 -21.23 20.88
N LYS A 44 16.49 -22.46 20.36
CA LYS A 44 15.52 -23.03 19.39
C LYS A 44 14.10 -23.10 19.97
N ALA A 45 13.96 -23.41 21.26
CA ALA A 45 12.67 -23.42 21.94
C ALA A 45 12.11 -22.00 22.13
N ALA A 46 12.96 -21.03 22.48
CA ALA A 46 12.57 -19.65 22.70
C ALA A 46 12.16 -18.98 21.39
N ASP A 47 12.95 -19.17 20.33
CA ASP A 47 12.65 -18.66 18.99
C ASP A 47 11.30 -19.18 18.51
N GLU A 48 11.05 -20.49 18.64
CA GLU A 48 9.79 -21.10 18.24
C GLU A 48 8.60 -20.60 19.09
N PHE A 49 8.78 -20.40 20.39
CA PHE A 49 7.75 -19.88 21.30
C PHE A 49 7.34 -18.45 20.92
N TYR A 50 8.30 -17.54 20.84
CA TYR A 50 8.03 -16.13 20.54
C TYR A 50 7.57 -15.93 19.08
N SER A 51 8.07 -16.74 18.13
CA SER A 51 7.58 -16.69 16.74
C SER A 51 6.10 -17.02 16.66
N ARG A 52 5.63 -18.04 17.40
CA ARG A 52 4.19 -18.40 17.46
C ARG A 52 3.35 -17.32 18.12
N GLU A 53 3.83 -16.72 19.20
CA GLU A 53 3.15 -15.61 19.88
C GLU A 53 3.01 -14.38 18.96
N GLU A 54 4.03 -14.09 18.17
CA GLU A 54 3.99 -13.02 17.16
C GLU A 54 3.06 -13.36 15.98
N GLU A 55 3.05 -14.61 15.52
CA GLU A 55 2.10 -15.14 14.53
C GLU A 55 0.65 -14.97 14.99
N GLU A 56 0.32 -15.43 16.21
CA GLU A 56 -1.01 -15.27 16.81
C GLU A 56 -1.39 -13.78 16.94
N GLY A 57 -0.44 -12.93 17.36
CA GLY A 57 -0.66 -11.49 17.47
C GLY A 57 -0.86 -10.77 16.13
N LEU A 58 -0.26 -11.29 15.04
CA LEU A 58 -0.50 -10.81 13.67
C LEU A 58 -1.86 -11.26 13.15
N GLU A 59 -2.22 -12.53 13.34
CA GLU A 59 -3.54 -13.07 12.99
C GLU A 59 -4.65 -12.30 13.72
N GLU A 60 -4.49 -11.98 15.00
CA GLU A 60 -5.45 -11.17 15.75
C GLU A 60 -5.56 -9.75 15.18
N LYS A 61 -4.45 -9.11 14.83
CA LYS A 61 -4.47 -7.78 14.19
C LYS A 61 -5.14 -7.80 12.82
N GLU A 62 -4.89 -8.81 12.00
CA GLU A 62 -5.50 -8.95 10.68
C GLU A 62 -6.99 -9.25 10.76
N THR A 63 -7.42 -10.14 11.66
CA THR A 63 -8.84 -10.42 11.90
C THR A 63 -9.59 -9.19 12.42
N VAL A 64 -8.97 -8.39 13.30
CA VAL A 64 -9.55 -7.11 13.75
C VAL A 64 -9.65 -6.10 12.60
N LYS A 65 -8.66 -6.02 11.72
CA LYS A 65 -8.72 -5.15 10.53
C LYS A 65 -9.83 -5.60 9.58
N ALA A 66 -9.91 -6.88 9.27
CA ALA A 66 -10.94 -7.45 8.39
C ALA A 66 -12.35 -7.18 8.93
N ARG A 67 -12.59 -7.39 10.24
CA ARG A 67 -13.88 -7.05 10.89
C ARG A 67 -14.21 -5.56 10.79
N ARG A 68 -13.24 -4.67 10.98
CA ARG A 68 -13.46 -3.21 10.85
C ARG A 68 -13.84 -2.81 9.43
N GLU A 69 -13.25 -3.44 8.42
CA GLU A 69 -13.59 -3.20 7.02
C GLU A 69 -14.98 -3.72 6.67
N GLU A 70 -15.33 -4.91 7.17
CA GLU A 70 -16.68 -5.47 7.03
C GLU A 70 -17.74 -4.56 7.67
N ASP A 71 -17.51 -4.10 8.90
CA ASP A 71 -18.39 -3.16 9.60
C ASP A 71 -18.59 -1.86 8.81
N LYS A 72 -17.53 -1.36 8.16
CA LYS A 72 -17.59 -0.14 7.35
C LYS A 72 -18.45 -0.34 6.10
N LEU A 73 -18.27 -1.47 5.39
CA LEU A 73 -19.08 -1.81 4.22
C LEU A 73 -20.55 -2.02 4.62
N GLN A 74 -20.82 -2.64 5.76
CA GLN A 74 -22.17 -2.85 6.26
C GLN A 74 -22.88 -1.52 6.58
N ARG A 75 -22.19 -0.59 7.25
CA ARG A 75 -22.73 0.77 7.51
C ARG A 75 -23.04 1.53 6.22
N MET A 76 -22.17 1.40 5.20
CA MET A 76 -22.38 2.02 3.90
C MET A 76 -23.62 1.43 3.21
N LEU A 77 -23.79 0.11 3.25
CA LEU A 77 -24.94 -0.59 2.69
C LEU A 77 -26.25 -0.12 3.33
N ASP A 78 -26.29 0.03 4.65
CA ASP A 78 -27.48 0.49 5.37
C ASP A 78 -27.86 1.93 5.01
N ALA A 79 -26.86 2.81 4.84
CA ALA A 79 -27.09 4.17 4.38
C ALA A 79 -27.65 4.21 2.94
N GLN A 80 -27.09 3.41 2.03
CA GLN A 80 -27.58 3.29 0.65
C GLN A 80 -29.01 2.74 0.58
N ARG A 81 -29.35 1.75 1.41
CA ARG A 81 -30.72 1.20 1.51
C ARG A 81 -31.73 2.26 1.95
N LYS A 82 -31.41 3.04 2.99
CA LYS A 82 -32.27 4.13 3.48
C LYS A 82 -32.48 5.19 2.38
N ALA A 83 -31.40 5.62 1.74
CA ALA A 83 -31.47 6.59 0.65
C ALA A 83 -32.33 6.09 -0.52
N LEU A 84 -32.17 4.83 -0.93
CA LEU A 84 -32.97 4.21 -1.99
C LEU A 84 -34.46 4.23 -1.64
N MET A 85 -34.81 3.81 -0.40
CA MET A 85 -36.20 3.78 0.07
C MET A 85 -36.84 5.18 0.06
N GLU A 86 -36.11 6.21 0.49
CA GLU A 86 -36.58 7.60 0.47
C GLU A 86 -36.80 8.11 -0.96
N MET A 87 -35.86 7.85 -1.87
CA MET A 87 -35.98 8.23 -3.28
C MET A 87 -37.17 7.56 -3.97
N GLU A 88 -37.38 6.26 -3.73
CA GLU A 88 -38.53 5.54 -4.26
C GLU A 88 -39.85 6.06 -3.69
N ARG A 89 -39.91 6.32 -2.39
CA ARG A 89 -41.10 6.86 -1.73
C ARG A 89 -41.45 8.24 -2.29
N ALA A 90 -40.45 9.11 -2.47
CA ALA A 90 -40.62 10.42 -3.10
C ALA A 90 -41.09 10.29 -4.55
N GLY A 91 -40.50 9.37 -5.33
CA GLY A 91 -40.90 9.09 -6.71
C GLY A 91 -42.36 8.63 -6.82
N ARG A 92 -42.78 7.66 -6.00
CA ARG A 92 -44.17 7.17 -5.93
C ARG A 92 -45.14 8.30 -5.56
N LYS A 93 -44.78 9.11 -4.56
CA LYS A 93 -45.59 10.25 -4.12
C LYS A 93 -45.78 11.28 -5.23
N HIS A 94 -44.70 11.67 -5.92
CA HIS A 94 -44.79 12.62 -7.02
C HIS A 94 -45.57 12.09 -8.20
N ARG A 95 -45.41 10.81 -8.55
CA ARG A 95 -46.22 10.19 -9.61
C ARG A 95 -47.71 10.20 -9.26
N LYS A 96 -48.06 9.80 -8.03
CA LYS A 96 -49.44 9.87 -7.52
C LYS A 96 -50.01 11.29 -7.63
N TYR A 97 -49.22 12.32 -7.32
CA TYR A 97 -49.67 13.72 -7.45
C TYR A 97 -49.90 14.12 -8.91
N GLY A 98 -48.99 13.74 -9.81
CA GLY A 98 -49.21 13.91 -11.25
C GLY A 98 -50.50 13.26 -11.72
N ASP A 99 -50.72 11.99 -11.35
CA ASP A 99 -51.90 11.21 -11.74
C ASP A 99 -53.20 11.84 -11.20
N LEU A 100 -53.21 12.27 -9.94
CA LEU A 100 -54.37 12.92 -9.32
C LEU A 100 -54.71 14.26 -9.98
N ILE A 101 -53.69 15.06 -10.33
CA ILE A 101 -53.90 16.32 -11.07
C ILE A 101 -54.43 16.01 -12.46
N TYR A 102 -53.84 15.03 -13.15
CA TYR A 102 -54.23 14.67 -14.51
C TYR A 102 -55.68 14.13 -14.59
N LYS A 103 -56.11 13.39 -13.57
CA LYS A 103 -57.48 12.89 -13.43
C LYS A 103 -58.50 14.01 -13.18
N ASN A 104 -58.07 15.14 -12.61
CA ASN A 104 -58.91 16.28 -12.22
C ASN A 104 -58.55 17.59 -12.98
N LEU A 105 -58.00 17.50 -14.19
CA LEU A 105 -57.46 18.67 -14.93
C LEU A 105 -58.47 19.81 -15.04
N HIS A 106 -59.70 19.50 -15.45
CA HIS A 106 -60.72 20.51 -15.69
C HIS A 106 -61.03 21.31 -14.42
N LEU A 107 -61.21 20.60 -13.31
CA LEU A 107 -61.52 21.18 -12.01
C LEU A 107 -60.38 22.06 -11.48
N ILE A 108 -59.14 21.62 -11.68
CA ILE A 108 -57.94 22.36 -11.26
C ILE A 108 -57.75 23.61 -12.12
N ASP A 109 -57.90 23.52 -13.44
CA ASP A 109 -57.79 24.69 -14.32
C ASP A 109 -58.88 25.73 -14.00
N GLN A 110 -60.10 25.29 -13.68
CA GLN A 110 -61.14 26.20 -13.20
C GLN A 110 -60.72 26.91 -11.90
N LEU A 111 -60.21 26.17 -10.91
CA LEU A 111 -59.71 26.76 -9.66
C LEU A 111 -58.61 27.80 -9.90
N LEU A 112 -57.61 27.45 -10.71
CA LEU A 112 -56.50 28.33 -11.03
C LEU A 112 -56.98 29.59 -11.75
N ASN A 113 -57.91 29.46 -12.70
CA ASN A 113 -58.50 30.60 -13.41
C ASN A 113 -59.33 31.51 -12.50
N VAL A 114 -60.09 30.97 -11.55
CA VAL A 114 -60.83 31.75 -10.54
C VAL A 114 -59.87 32.57 -9.69
N ILE A 115 -58.80 31.93 -9.19
CA ILE A 115 -57.77 32.59 -8.37
C ILE A 115 -57.06 33.69 -9.18
N LEU A 116 -56.62 33.39 -10.42
CA LEU A 116 -55.95 34.35 -11.29
C LEU A 116 -56.86 35.54 -11.65
N SER A 117 -58.13 35.29 -11.93
CA SER A 117 -59.11 36.34 -12.23
C SER A 117 -59.39 37.23 -11.03
N ALA A 118 -59.46 36.66 -9.82
CA ALA A 118 -59.60 37.43 -8.59
C ALA A 118 -58.36 38.30 -8.33
N ARG A 119 -57.15 37.77 -8.57
CA ARG A 119 -55.91 38.56 -8.47
C ARG A 119 -55.87 39.71 -9.48
N LYS A 120 -56.33 39.50 -10.72
CA LYS A 120 -56.45 40.58 -11.73
C LYS A 120 -57.43 41.69 -11.32
N LYS A 121 -58.43 41.37 -10.50
CA LYS A 121 -59.40 42.32 -9.93
C LYS A 121 -58.92 42.96 -8.61
N ASN A 122 -57.63 42.84 -8.28
CA ASN A 122 -56.99 43.38 -7.07
C ASN A 122 -57.49 42.81 -5.73
N PHE A 123 -58.08 41.61 -5.72
CA PHE A 123 -58.36 40.93 -4.45
C PHE A 123 -57.05 40.47 -3.77
N SER A 124 -56.98 40.68 -2.46
CA SER A 124 -55.90 40.18 -1.61
C SER A 124 -56.01 38.66 -1.44
N TRP A 125 -54.89 38.02 -1.08
CA TRP A 125 -54.85 36.57 -0.84
C TRP A 125 -55.78 36.12 0.29
N GLY A 126 -55.93 36.95 1.33
CA GLY A 126 -56.85 36.70 2.44
C GLY A 126 -58.31 36.68 1.97
N GLU A 127 -58.71 37.68 1.18
CA GLU A 127 -60.07 37.76 0.63
C GLU A 127 -60.39 36.59 -0.32
N ILE A 128 -59.41 36.18 -1.15
CA ILE A 128 -59.57 35.02 -2.05
C ILE A 128 -59.78 33.74 -1.23
N LYS A 129 -58.98 33.55 -0.16
CA LYS A 129 -59.10 32.40 0.74
C LYS A 129 -60.47 32.38 1.43
N GLU A 130 -60.91 33.49 2.01
CA GLU A 130 -62.21 33.57 2.68
C GLU A 130 -63.38 33.30 1.73
N LYS A 131 -63.33 33.86 0.51
CA LYS A 131 -64.37 33.62 -0.50
C LYS A 131 -64.44 32.17 -0.94
N LEU A 132 -63.30 31.53 -1.21
CA LEU A 132 -63.27 30.11 -1.60
C LEU A 132 -63.73 29.20 -0.45
N LEU A 133 -63.40 29.52 0.80
CA LEU A 133 -63.86 28.74 1.95
C LEU A 133 -65.35 28.92 2.25
N SER A 134 -65.93 30.11 2.03
CA SER A 134 -67.35 30.36 2.32
C SER A 134 -68.31 29.69 1.34
N VAL A 135 -67.85 29.33 0.14
CA VAL A 135 -68.64 28.59 -0.87
C VAL A 135 -68.29 27.10 -0.93
N LYS A 136 -67.47 26.61 0.01
CA LYS A 136 -67.17 25.18 0.15
C LYS A 136 -68.44 24.39 0.46
N GLY A 137 -68.63 23.25 -0.21
CA GLY A 137 -69.84 22.43 -0.18
C GLY A 137 -70.94 22.85 -1.17
N LYS A 138 -70.84 24.04 -1.77
CA LYS A 138 -71.77 24.53 -2.80
C LYS A 138 -71.16 24.50 -4.20
N GLU A 139 -69.89 24.85 -4.31
CA GLU A 139 -69.13 24.88 -5.57
C GLU A 139 -68.09 23.76 -5.61
N GLU A 140 -68.06 23.00 -6.70
CA GLU A 140 -67.14 21.86 -6.87
C GLU A 140 -65.67 22.29 -6.81
N VAL A 141 -65.38 23.46 -7.40
CA VAL A 141 -64.03 24.08 -7.44
C VAL A 141 -63.53 24.45 -6.04
N ALA A 142 -64.43 24.87 -5.15
CA ALA A 142 -64.08 25.24 -3.78
C ALA A 142 -63.84 24.02 -2.87
N ASN A 143 -64.40 22.86 -3.22
CA ASN A 143 -64.25 21.64 -2.43
C ASN A 143 -62.82 21.13 -2.41
N VAL A 144 -62.11 21.25 -3.53
CA VAL A 144 -60.71 20.85 -3.64
C VAL A 144 -59.74 21.85 -3.05
N PHE A 145 -60.16 23.10 -2.77
CA PHE A 145 -59.29 24.12 -2.18
C PHE A 145 -59.06 23.89 -0.68
N VAL A 146 -57.80 24.00 -0.26
CA VAL A 146 -57.38 23.91 1.16
C VAL A 146 -56.83 25.23 1.66
N ASP A 147 -55.79 25.73 1.00
CA ASP A 147 -55.06 26.90 1.47
C ASP A 147 -54.26 27.55 0.35
N VAL A 148 -53.75 28.75 0.60
CA VAL A 148 -52.88 29.48 -0.32
C VAL A 148 -51.69 30.07 0.42
N ASP A 149 -50.49 29.95 -0.16
CA ASP A 149 -49.26 30.57 0.30
C ASP A 149 -48.95 31.81 -0.56
N PRO A 150 -49.15 33.03 -0.02
CA PRO A 150 -48.93 34.29 -0.72
C PRO A 150 -47.48 34.56 -1.12
N HIS A 151 -46.50 34.04 -0.36
CA HIS A 151 -45.10 34.37 -0.54
C HIS A 151 -44.48 33.63 -1.73
N VAL A 152 -44.94 32.40 -1.97
CA VAL A 152 -44.41 31.52 -3.01
C VAL A 152 -45.40 31.39 -4.19
N GLY A 153 -46.60 31.96 -4.09
CA GLY A 153 -47.62 31.86 -5.12
C GLY A 153 -48.11 30.42 -5.32
N ARG A 154 -48.32 29.68 -4.23
CA ARG A 154 -48.77 28.28 -4.28
C ARG A 154 -50.15 28.12 -3.71
N VAL A 155 -50.99 27.34 -4.38
CA VAL A 155 -52.27 26.90 -3.85
C VAL A 155 -52.19 25.43 -3.45
N PHE A 156 -52.76 25.08 -2.31
CA PHE A 156 -52.86 23.70 -1.86
C PHE A 156 -54.26 23.19 -2.15
N VAL A 157 -54.31 22.07 -2.86
CA VAL A 157 -55.55 21.34 -3.11
C VAL A 157 -55.56 20.01 -2.39
N GLU A 158 -56.74 19.50 -2.08
CA GLU A 158 -56.94 18.17 -1.53
C GLU A 158 -57.65 17.30 -2.58
N LEU A 159 -56.96 16.24 -3.02
CA LEU A 159 -57.47 15.29 -4.00
C LEU A 159 -57.27 13.88 -3.45
N GLU A 160 -58.37 13.12 -3.32
CA GLU A 160 -58.36 11.74 -2.78
C GLU A 160 -57.56 11.62 -1.46
N GLY A 161 -57.70 12.62 -0.56
CA GLY A 161 -57.04 12.67 0.76
C GLY A 161 -55.55 13.09 0.74
N GLU A 162 -55.02 13.51 -0.42
CA GLU A 162 -53.67 14.04 -0.55
C GLU A 162 -53.67 15.56 -0.69
N ARG A 163 -52.87 16.24 0.14
CA ARG A 163 -52.63 17.68 0.02
C ARG A 163 -51.53 17.96 -1.00
N ILE A 164 -51.89 18.51 -2.16
CA ILE A 164 -51.01 18.72 -3.30
C ILE A 164 -50.76 20.22 -3.51
N PRO A 165 -49.48 20.67 -3.53
CA PRO A 165 -49.16 22.05 -3.86
C PRO A 165 -49.15 22.27 -5.37
N LEU A 166 -49.88 23.27 -5.84
CA LEU A 166 -49.93 23.72 -7.23
C LEU A 166 -49.35 25.12 -7.34
N ASP A 167 -48.69 25.36 -8.46
CA ASP A 167 -48.15 26.66 -8.85
C ASP A 167 -49.21 27.43 -9.62
N ILE A 168 -49.60 28.61 -9.14
CA ILE A 168 -50.66 29.41 -9.77
C ILE A 168 -50.25 29.99 -11.12
N THR A 169 -48.94 30.04 -11.40
CA THR A 169 -48.39 30.59 -12.65
C THR A 169 -48.42 29.58 -13.80
N LEU A 170 -48.75 28.33 -13.50
CA LEU A 170 -48.77 27.21 -14.43
C LEU A 170 -50.19 26.67 -14.58
N SER A 171 -50.52 26.12 -15.75
CA SER A 171 -51.75 25.35 -15.97
C SER A 171 -51.79 24.06 -15.16
N ALA A 172 -52.96 23.42 -15.07
CA ALA A 172 -53.09 22.11 -14.43
C ALA A 172 -52.20 21.06 -15.10
N VAL A 173 -52.10 21.08 -16.44
CA VAL A 173 -51.25 20.17 -17.22
C VAL A 173 -49.77 20.39 -16.90
N GLU A 174 -49.32 21.64 -16.86
CA GLU A 174 -47.93 21.97 -16.52
C GLU A 174 -47.58 21.60 -15.08
N ASN A 175 -48.51 21.80 -14.14
CA ASN A 175 -48.37 21.34 -12.76
C ASN A 175 -48.24 19.81 -12.69
N ALA A 176 -49.10 19.07 -13.39
CA ALA A 176 -49.01 17.60 -13.47
C ALA A 176 -47.65 17.15 -14.03
N ASN A 177 -47.22 17.75 -15.14
CA ASN A 177 -45.93 17.48 -15.78
C ASN A 177 -44.75 17.77 -14.85
N LYS A 178 -44.80 18.84 -14.06
CA LYS A 178 -43.77 19.16 -13.05
C LYS A 178 -43.62 18.04 -12.02
N PHE A 179 -44.73 17.40 -11.62
CA PHE A 179 -44.70 16.25 -10.72
C PHE A 179 -44.21 14.97 -11.41
N TYR A 180 -44.60 14.72 -12.66
CA TYR A 180 -44.04 13.61 -13.45
C TYR A 180 -42.53 13.73 -13.66
N GLU A 181 -42.04 14.93 -13.96
CA GLU A 181 -40.61 15.20 -14.09
C GLU A 181 -39.85 15.00 -12.77
N LYS A 182 -40.44 15.41 -11.64
CA LYS A 182 -39.88 15.12 -10.31
C LYS A 182 -39.85 13.61 -10.03
N ALA A 183 -40.91 12.88 -10.39
CA ALA A 183 -40.96 11.43 -10.25
C ALA A 183 -39.90 10.73 -11.11
N LYS A 184 -39.73 11.16 -12.36
CA LYS A 184 -38.69 10.66 -13.28
C LYS A 184 -37.28 10.92 -12.74
N LYS A 185 -37.01 12.13 -12.25
CA LYS A 185 -35.73 12.48 -11.61
C LYS A 185 -35.45 11.63 -10.36
N ALA A 186 -36.48 11.39 -9.54
CA ALA A 186 -36.35 10.50 -8.38
C ALA A 186 -36.06 9.05 -8.80
N ALA A 187 -36.69 8.55 -9.86
CA ALA A 187 -36.45 7.21 -10.40
C ALA A 187 -35.01 7.04 -10.94
N VAL A 188 -34.48 8.03 -11.68
CA VAL A 188 -33.09 8.01 -12.16
C VAL A 188 -32.10 7.96 -10.99
N LYS A 189 -32.35 8.76 -9.94
CA LYS A 189 -31.52 8.73 -8.72
C LYS A 189 -31.62 7.39 -7.98
N ALA A 190 -32.81 6.80 -7.88
CA ALA A 190 -33.02 5.50 -7.27
C ALA A 190 -32.26 4.40 -8.04
N GLU A 191 -32.26 4.43 -9.36
CA GLU A 191 -31.49 3.47 -10.18
C GLU A 191 -29.98 3.62 -9.95
N GLY A 192 -29.47 4.85 -9.89
CA GLY A 192 -28.06 5.10 -9.54
C GLY A 192 -27.70 4.55 -8.14
N ALA A 193 -28.57 4.79 -7.15
CA ALA A 193 -28.39 4.27 -5.80
C ALA A 193 -28.44 2.73 -5.76
N ARG A 194 -29.30 2.10 -6.56
CA ARG A 194 -29.41 0.64 -6.69
C ARG A 194 -28.13 0.03 -7.24
N LYS A 195 -27.53 0.63 -8.28
CA LYS A 195 -26.24 0.17 -8.83
C LYS A 195 -25.11 0.28 -7.82
N ALA A 196 -25.01 1.40 -7.11
CA ALA A 196 -24.02 1.58 -6.04
C ALA A 196 -24.20 0.55 -4.91
N MET A 197 -25.45 0.23 -4.57
CA MET A 197 -25.77 -0.82 -3.59
C MET A 197 -25.38 -2.22 -4.08
N GLU A 198 -25.61 -2.52 -5.37
CA GLU A 198 -25.20 -3.80 -5.96
C GLU A 198 -23.68 -3.96 -5.95
N GLU A 199 -22.93 -2.91 -6.29
CA GLU A 199 -21.47 -2.90 -6.22
C GLU A 199 -20.98 -3.14 -4.79
N THR A 200 -21.59 -2.48 -3.81
CA THR A 200 -21.27 -2.66 -2.39
C THR A 200 -21.56 -4.10 -1.93
N LEU A 201 -22.69 -4.67 -2.35
CA LEU A 201 -23.03 -6.08 -2.08
C LEU A 201 -22.07 -7.06 -2.75
N ARG A 202 -21.60 -6.76 -3.97
CA ARG A 202 -20.57 -7.56 -4.64
C ARG A 202 -19.27 -7.53 -3.87
N ARG A 203 -18.82 -6.37 -3.39
CA ARG A 203 -17.60 -6.24 -2.57
C ARG A 203 -17.69 -7.03 -1.26
N ILE A 204 -18.84 -7.02 -0.60
CA ILE A 204 -19.08 -7.84 0.61
C ILE A 204 -19.03 -9.35 0.26
N LYS A 205 -19.68 -9.78 -0.83
CA LYS A 205 -19.74 -11.20 -1.23
C LYS A 205 -18.43 -11.74 -1.79
N SER A 206 -17.72 -10.97 -2.61
CA SER A 206 -16.44 -11.37 -3.19
C SER A 206 -15.36 -11.47 -2.10
N GLY A 207 -15.53 -10.75 -1.00
CA GLY A 207 -14.53 -10.66 0.05
C GLY A 207 -13.22 -10.08 -0.48
N GLU A 208 -13.22 -9.33 -1.59
CA GLU A 208 -12.00 -8.78 -2.19
C GLU A 208 -11.26 -7.80 -1.27
N GLU A 209 -11.95 -7.22 -0.28
CA GLU A 209 -11.33 -6.40 0.78
C GLU A 209 -11.18 -7.18 2.10
N VAL A 210 -12.16 -8.02 2.47
CA VAL A 210 -12.13 -8.78 3.74
C VAL A 210 -11.16 -9.97 3.70
N ARG A 211 -10.88 -10.51 2.52
CA ARG A 211 -9.70 -11.34 2.26
C ARG A 211 -8.49 -10.43 2.13
N VAL A 212 -8.12 -9.79 3.24
CA VAL A 212 -6.69 -9.80 3.59
C VAL A 212 -6.32 -11.27 3.45
N GLU A 213 -5.58 -11.60 2.40
CA GLU A 213 -5.11 -12.96 2.17
C GLU A 213 -4.55 -13.42 3.51
N VAL A 214 -5.26 -14.35 4.17
CA VAL A 214 -4.68 -15.27 5.14
C VAL A 214 -3.77 -16.22 4.35
N LYS A 215 -2.88 -15.66 3.51
CA LYS A 215 -1.61 -16.28 3.24
C LYS A 215 -0.94 -16.22 4.58
N LYS A 216 -0.94 -17.36 5.26
CA LYS A 216 0.05 -17.68 6.29
C LYS A 216 1.36 -17.13 5.76
N ARG A 217 1.74 -15.92 6.20
CA ARG A 217 3.11 -15.48 6.10
C ARG A 217 3.77 -16.48 7.04
N ARG A 218 4.29 -17.59 6.49
CA ARG A 218 5.30 -18.37 7.23
C ARG A 218 6.25 -17.29 7.71
N ILE A 219 6.34 -17.05 9.02
CA ILE A 219 7.39 -16.18 9.51
C ILE A 219 8.66 -16.91 9.09
N TRP A 220 9.29 -16.41 8.03
CA TRP A 220 10.61 -16.86 7.65
C TRP A 220 11.46 -16.56 8.86
N ARG A 221 12.03 -17.61 9.45
CA ARG A 221 12.90 -17.49 10.62
C ARG A 221 13.99 -16.53 10.23
N ARG A 222 13.86 -15.28 10.66
CA ARG A 222 14.71 -14.18 10.22
C ARG A 222 16.15 -14.62 10.43
N ARG A 223 16.84 -14.98 9.34
CA ARG A 223 18.22 -15.46 9.43
C ARG A 223 19.02 -14.54 10.34
N GLU A 224 19.95 -15.12 11.09
CA GLU A 224 21.02 -14.33 11.65
C GLU A 224 21.75 -13.67 10.48
N ARG A 225 21.48 -12.38 10.30
CA ARG A 225 22.09 -11.59 9.24
C ARG A 225 23.59 -11.69 9.41
N LYS A 226 24.27 -12.11 8.36
CA LYS A 226 25.72 -12.14 8.37
C LYS A 226 26.20 -10.71 8.59
N TRP A 227 27.27 -10.51 9.36
CA TRP A 227 27.75 -9.18 9.75
C TRP A 227 27.96 -8.23 8.57
N TYR A 228 28.30 -8.78 7.40
CA TYR A 228 28.54 -8.02 6.18
C TYR A 228 27.25 -7.48 5.53
N GLU A 229 26.09 -8.02 5.87
CA GLU A 229 24.78 -7.54 5.38
C GLU A 229 24.38 -6.18 5.99
N ALA A 230 25.18 -5.65 6.93
CA ALA A 230 25.13 -4.26 7.34
C ALA A 230 25.63 -3.29 6.24
N TYR A 231 26.36 -3.80 5.24
CA TYR A 231 26.91 -3.06 4.10
C TYR A 231 26.17 -3.41 2.81
N ARG A 232 26.46 -2.70 1.72
CA ARG A 232 26.17 -3.23 0.38
C ARG A 232 27.18 -4.33 0.11
N TRP A 233 26.74 -5.44 -0.47
CA TRP A 233 27.63 -6.57 -0.66
C TRP A 233 27.23 -7.40 -1.87
N PHE A 234 28.21 -8.09 -2.43
CA PHE A 234 28.00 -9.20 -3.36
C PHE A 234 29.17 -10.17 -3.25
N ILE A 235 28.99 -11.37 -3.81
CA ILE A 235 30.08 -12.33 -3.99
C ILE A 235 30.52 -12.27 -5.45
N SER A 236 31.80 -12.01 -5.69
CA SER A 236 32.36 -11.95 -7.05
C SER A 236 32.21 -13.26 -7.79
N SER A 237 32.39 -13.22 -9.11
CA SER A 237 32.43 -14.44 -9.93
C SER A 237 33.49 -15.43 -9.43
N ASP A 238 34.63 -14.94 -8.95
CA ASP A 238 35.72 -15.72 -8.32
C ASP A 238 35.43 -16.19 -6.88
N GLY A 239 34.28 -15.82 -6.29
CA GLY A 239 33.89 -16.25 -4.95
C GLY A 239 34.41 -15.37 -3.80
N LEU A 240 34.94 -14.18 -4.08
CA LEU A 240 35.41 -13.24 -3.07
C LEU A 240 34.27 -12.33 -2.60
N LEU A 241 34.24 -12.01 -1.31
CA LEU A 241 33.27 -11.09 -0.74
C LEU A 241 33.69 -9.64 -1.02
N VAL A 242 32.81 -8.88 -1.67
CA VAL A 242 33.01 -7.46 -1.95
C VAL A 242 31.99 -6.65 -1.17
N LEU A 243 32.46 -5.63 -0.46
CA LEU A 243 31.68 -4.80 0.46
C LEU A 243 31.74 -3.34 0.05
N GLY A 244 30.63 -2.63 0.15
CA GLY A 244 30.55 -1.19 -0.05
C GLY A 244 29.77 -0.50 1.06
N GLY A 245 30.25 0.64 1.54
CA GLY A 245 29.48 1.42 2.52
C GLY A 245 28.16 1.96 1.95
N ARG A 246 27.18 2.13 2.85
CA ARG A 246 25.85 2.66 2.54
C ARG A 246 25.81 4.18 2.65
N ASP A 247 26.60 4.72 3.58
CA ASP A 247 26.69 6.11 3.98
C ASP A 247 28.10 6.41 4.55
N ALA A 248 28.33 7.67 4.96
CA ALA A 248 29.62 8.08 5.52
C ALA A 248 30.02 7.30 6.80
N LYS A 249 29.07 6.94 7.65
CA LYS A 249 29.36 6.20 8.91
C LYS A 249 29.81 4.77 8.62
N SER A 250 29.08 4.08 7.74
CA SER A 250 29.39 2.73 7.28
C SER A 250 30.66 2.68 6.43
N ASN A 251 30.97 3.71 5.64
CA ASN A 251 32.27 3.84 4.96
C ASN A 251 33.43 3.79 5.95
N ILE A 252 33.39 4.60 7.02
CA ILE A 252 34.43 4.58 8.07
C ILE A 252 34.47 3.23 8.78
N ALA A 253 33.31 2.66 9.12
CA ALA A 253 33.24 1.37 9.78
C ALA A 253 33.81 0.25 8.91
N LEU A 254 33.57 0.29 7.59
CA LEU A 254 34.12 -0.68 6.64
C LEU A 254 35.63 -0.50 6.49
N TYR A 255 36.12 0.74 6.36
CA TYR A 255 37.55 1.04 6.34
C TYR A 255 38.27 0.49 7.58
N ARG A 256 37.71 0.68 8.78
CA ARG A 256 38.28 0.14 10.03
C ARG A 256 38.28 -1.39 10.10
N ARG A 257 37.45 -2.05 9.30
CA ARG A 257 37.40 -3.52 9.18
C ARG A 257 38.29 -4.05 8.05
N MET A 258 38.92 -3.19 7.25
CA MET A 258 39.84 -3.59 6.19
C MET A 258 41.12 -4.14 6.80
N GLU A 259 41.59 -5.28 6.28
CA GLU A 259 42.87 -5.89 6.66
C GLU A 259 43.94 -5.50 5.63
N MET A 260 45.22 -5.57 5.99
CA MET A 260 46.33 -5.18 5.08
C MET A 260 46.44 -6.04 3.81
N LYS A 261 45.82 -7.22 3.81
CA LYS A 261 45.76 -8.12 2.65
C LYS A 261 44.57 -7.85 1.72
N ASP A 262 43.60 -7.05 2.16
CA ASP A 262 42.41 -6.72 1.37
C ASP A 262 42.74 -5.72 0.25
N VAL A 263 41.78 -5.43 -0.62
CA VAL A 263 41.94 -4.39 -1.65
C VAL A 263 40.91 -3.30 -1.44
N PHE A 264 41.34 -2.04 -1.50
CA PHE A 264 40.47 -0.87 -1.45
C PHE A 264 40.15 -0.37 -2.86
N LEU A 265 38.88 -0.02 -3.10
CA LEU A 265 38.41 0.58 -4.34
C LEU A 265 37.54 1.81 -4.08
N HIS A 266 37.58 2.75 -5.01
CA HIS A 266 36.74 3.94 -5.00
C HIS A 266 36.53 4.44 -6.44
N ALA A 267 35.37 5.05 -6.73
CA ALA A 267 35.15 5.70 -8.02
C ALA A 267 35.77 7.10 -8.04
N GLU A 268 36.20 7.59 -9.20
CA GLU A 268 36.69 8.97 -9.39
C GLU A 268 35.50 9.95 -9.52
N VAL A 269 34.50 9.79 -8.65
CA VAL A 269 33.26 10.58 -8.62
C VAL A 269 32.86 10.85 -7.16
N HIS A 270 32.29 12.03 -6.91
CA HIS A 270 31.76 12.36 -5.60
C HIS A 270 30.65 11.40 -5.13
N GLY A 271 30.58 11.18 -3.82
CA GLY A 271 29.55 10.32 -3.23
C GLY A 271 29.68 8.84 -3.56
N ALA A 272 30.82 8.41 -4.12
CA ALA A 272 31.13 7.00 -4.27
C ALA A 272 31.31 6.32 -2.90
N PRO A 273 30.90 5.05 -2.76
CA PRO A 273 31.13 4.30 -1.54
C PRO A 273 32.60 3.93 -1.39
N VAL A 274 33.02 3.73 -0.15
CA VAL A 274 34.24 2.96 0.13
C VAL A 274 33.94 1.50 -0.20
N VAL A 275 34.72 0.90 -1.09
CA VAL A 275 34.59 -0.50 -1.47
C VAL A 275 35.82 -1.28 -1.03
N VAL A 276 35.62 -2.45 -0.43
CA VAL A 276 36.68 -3.34 0.04
C VAL A 276 36.43 -4.75 -0.47
N VAL A 277 37.43 -5.35 -1.10
CA VAL A 277 37.44 -6.77 -1.48
C VAL A 277 38.13 -7.57 -0.39
N LYS A 278 37.41 -8.53 0.20
CA LYS A 278 37.95 -9.46 1.19
C LYS A 278 38.67 -10.60 0.48
N THR A 279 40.00 -10.52 0.40
CA THR A 279 40.83 -11.46 -0.36
C THR A 279 41.19 -12.72 0.42
N GLY A 280 41.10 -12.66 1.76
CA GLY A 280 41.56 -13.75 2.63
C GLY A 280 43.06 -14.04 2.52
N GLY A 281 43.85 -13.12 1.95
CA GLY A 281 45.30 -13.29 1.75
C GLY A 281 45.70 -13.89 0.41
N LYS A 282 44.74 -14.15 -0.49
CA LYS A 282 45.03 -14.59 -1.87
C LYS A 282 45.16 -13.37 -2.79
N PRO A 283 45.94 -13.45 -3.89
CA PRO A 283 45.93 -12.42 -4.92
C PRO A 283 44.52 -12.19 -5.45
N CYS A 284 44.09 -10.93 -5.54
CA CYS A 284 42.78 -10.59 -6.07
C CYS A 284 42.77 -10.74 -7.59
N PRO A 285 41.91 -11.60 -8.19
CA PRO A 285 41.82 -11.71 -9.63
C PRO A 285 41.34 -10.41 -10.28
N GLU A 286 41.79 -10.16 -11.51
CA GLU A 286 41.41 -8.95 -12.26
C GLU A 286 39.89 -8.87 -12.51
N ALA A 287 39.24 -10.02 -12.73
CA ALA A 287 37.78 -10.09 -12.89
C ALA A 287 37.06 -9.53 -11.65
N THR A 288 37.43 -9.99 -10.45
CA THR A 288 36.91 -9.43 -9.19
C THR A 288 37.21 -7.95 -9.04
N LEU A 289 38.39 -7.46 -9.43
CA LEU A 289 38.71 -6.03 -9.36
C LEU A 289 37.81 -5.20 -10.29
N ARG A 290 37.57 -5.67 -11.53
CA ARG A 290 36.67 -5.02 -12.49
C ARG A 290 35.22 -5.03 -11.98
N GLU A 291 34.77 -6.13 -11.40
CA GLU A 291 33.47 -6.24 -10.75
C GLU A 291 33.33 -5.24 -9.59
N ALA A 292 34.33 -5.19 -8.70
CA ALA A 292 34.32 -4.23 -7.59
C ALA A 292 34.38 -2.77 -8.08
N ALA A 293 35.08 -2.48 -9.18
CA ALA A 293 35.09 -1.18 -9.82
C ALA A 293 33.69 -0.81 -10.37
N GLN A 294 33.02 -1.74 -11.07
CA GLN A 294 31.65 -1.55 -11.57
C GLN A 294 30.66 -1.29 -10.44
N PHE A 295 30.84 -1.99 -9.32
CA PHE A 295 30.08 -1.77 -8.11
C PHE A 295 30.32 -0.37 -7.53
N ALA A 296 31.58 0.07 -7.42
CA ALA A 296 31.94 1.39 -6.89
C ALA A 296 31.33 2.54 -7.72
N VAL A 297 31.41 2.48 -9.06
CA VAL A 297 30.82 3.51 -9.93
C VAL A 297 29.30 3.51 -9.86
N SER A 298 28.67 2.33 -9.83
CA SER A 298 27.21 2.20 -9.88
C SER A 298 26.51 2.66 -8.60
N TYR A 299 27.17 2.57 -7.44
CA TYR A 299 26.61 3.09 -6.18
C TYR A 299 27.04 4.52 -5.85
N SER A 300 27.74 5.19 -6.77
CA SER A 300 28.15 6.59 -6.62
C SER A 300 27.06 7.57 -7.07
N ARG A 301 27.36 8.87 -6.97
CA ARG A 301 26.49 9.93 -7.48
C ARG A 301 26.30 9.88 -9.00
N ALA A 302 27.25 9.28 -9.75
CA ALA A 302 27.15 9.11 -11.20
C ALA A 302 25.85 8.38 -11.61
N TRP A 303 25.37 7.43 -10.81
CA TRP A 303 24.11 6.74 -11.08
C TRP A 303 22.90 7.68 -11.01
N ARG A 304 22.87 8.56 -10.00
CA ARG A 304 21.79 9.53 -9.84
C ARG A 304 21.81 10.60 -10.94
N GLU A 305 23.00 10.91 -11.44
CA GLU A 305 23.20 11.88 -12.52
C GLU A 305 22.98 11.26 -13.91
N GLY A 306 22.60 9.98 -13.99
CA GLY A 306 22.27 9.33 -15.26
C GLY A 306 23.48 9.03 -16.13
N MET A 307 24.70 9.04 -15.57
CA MET A 307 25.92 8.73 -16.32
C MET A 307 25.93 7.26 -16.75
N LEU A 308 26.47 6.98 -17.94
CA LEU A 308 26.55 5.61 -18.46
C LEU A 308 27.86 4.90 -18.08
N GLN A 309 28.92 5.68 -17.86
CA GLN A 309 30.25 5.18 -17.50
C GLN A 309 30.96 6.17 -16.58
N ALA A 310 31.83 5.66 -15.72
CA ALA A 310 32.72 6.49 -14.90
C ALA A 310 34.03 5.74 -14.64
N ASP A 311 35.03 6.46 -14.14
CA ASP A 311 36.31 5.87 -13.80
C ASP A 311 36.33 5.43 -12.34
N ALA A 312 37.10 4.38 -12.07
CA ALA A 312 37.37 3.90 -10.72
C ALA A 312 38.84 3.55 -10.59
N TYR A 313 39.29 3.39 -9.36
CA TYR A 313 40.64 2.94 -9.09
C TYR A 313 40.68 2.04 -7.88
N TRP A 314 41.75 1.25 -7.80
CA TRP A 314 42.08 0.44 -6.64
C TRP A 314 43.48 0.75 -6.12
N VAL A 315 43.64 0.60 -4.81
CA VAL A 315 44.91 0.75 -4.11
C VAL A 315 45.03 -0.29 -3.00
N PRO A 316 46.25 -0.66 -2.59
CA PRO A 316 46.45 -1.49 -1.43
C PRO A 316 46.14 -0.71 -0.13
N PRO A 317 45.80 -1.39 0.98
CA PRO A 317 45.30 -0.76 2.21
C PRO A 317 46.24 0.29 2.82
N GLU A 318 47.55 0.12 2.67
CA GLU A 318 48.60 1.01 3.20
C GLU A 318 48.53 2.42 2.62
N GLN A 319 47.94 2.56 1.43
CA GLN A 319 47.78 3.84 0.76
C GLN A 319 46.58 4.65 1.28
N VAL A 320 45.71 4.07 2.12
CA VAL A 320 44.47 4.71 2.55
C VAL A 320 44.58 5.20 3.99
N SER A 321 44.43 6.52 4.19
CA SER A 321 44.58 7.19 5.48
C SER A 321 43.38 8.05 5.84
N MET A 322 43.05 8.14 7.13
CA MET A 322 42.09 9.12 7.67
C MET A 322 42.75 10.47 8.05
N THR A 323 44.07 10.59 7.91
CA THR A 323 44.81 11.78 8.34
C THR A 323 45.03 12.73 7.16
N PRO A 324 44.52 13.99 7.24
CA PRO A 324 44.79 15.00 6.22
C PRO A 324 46.28 15.28 6.04
N PRO A 325 46.72 15.72 4.85
CA PRO A 325 48.01 16.39 4.71
C PRO A 325 48.10 17.59 5.65
N SER A 326 49.32 17.95 6.05
CA SER A 326 49.55 19.08 6.94
C SER A 326 48.93 20.37 6.38
N GLY A 327 48.00 20.97 7.11
CA GLY A 327 47.33 22.23 6.74
C GLY A 327 45.98 22.07 6.02
N GLU A 328 45.54 20.86 5.69
CA GLU A 328 44.23 20.62 5.06
C GLU A 328 43.18 20.11 6.05
N TYR A 329 41.92 20.49 5.83
CA TYR A 329 40.79 19.98 6.61
C TYR A 329 40.12 18.81 5.91
N LEU A 330 40.03 17.66 6.58
CA LEU A 330 39.26 16.52 6.12
C LEU A 330 37.88 16.51 6.79
N PRO A 331 36.77 16.55 6.02
CA PRO A 331 35.43 16.38 6.58
C PRO A 331 35.31 15.07 7.36
N ARG A 332 34.46 15.03 8.40
CA ARG A 332 34.22 13.80 9.19
C ARG A 332 33.82 12.65 8.27
N GLY A 333 34.72 11.67 8.12
CA GLY A 333 34.52 10.48 7.29
C GLY A 333 35.16 10.49 5.92
N GLY A 334 35.97 11.50 5.59
CA GLY A 334 36.85 11.46 4.43
C GLY A 334 37.97 10.43 4.59
N LEU A 335 38.37 9.83 3.48
CA LEU A 335 39.58 9.00 3.35
C LEU A 335 40.48 9.62 2.29
N ILE A 336 41.77 9.54 2.51
CA ILE A 336 42.80 10.06 1.60
C ILE A 336 43.60 8.88 1.09
N VAL A 337 43.74 8.84 -0.23
CA VAL A 337 44.55 7.85 -0.94
C VAL A 337 45.87 8.49 -1.34
N ARG A 338 46.98 7.93 -0.86
CA ARG A 338 48.36 8.39 -1.08
C ARG A 338 49.11 7.41 -1.98
N GLY A 339 49.91 7.91 -2.91
CA GLY A 339 50.68 7.06 -3.82
C GLY A 339 49.97 6.80 -5.15
N GLU A 340 50.47 5.81 -5.88
CA GLU A 340 50.01 5.48 -7.23
C GLU A 340 48.70 4.69 -7.21
N ARG A 341 47.76 5.11 -8.07
CA ARG A 341 46.42 4.51 -8.20
C ARG A 341 46.35 3.65 -9.44
N ASN A 342 45.76 2.47 -9.32
CA ASN A 342 45.52 1.57 -10.44
C ASN A 342 44.12 1.82 -11.01
N TYR A 343 44.04 2.39 -12.21
CA TYR A 343 42.78 2.89 -12.78
C TYR A 343 42.06 1.85 -13.66
N PHE A 344 40.73 1.83 -13.52
CA PHE A 344 39.78 1.27 -14.48
C PHE A 344 39.04 2.43 -15.14
N ARG A 345 39.23 2.58 -16.46
CA ARG A 345 38.62 3.65 -17.25
C ARG A 345 37.33 3.19 -17.91
N ASN A 346 36.36 4.10 -18.07
CA ASN A 346 35.08 3.87 -18.75
C ASN A 346 34.31 2.65 -18.19
N VAL A 347 34.26 2.53 -16.87
CA VAL A 347 33.55 1.43 -16.22
C VAL A 347 32.03 1.67 -16.35
N PRO A 348 31.27 0.73 -16.93
CA PRO A 348 29.86 0.93 -17.19
C PRO A 348 29.04 0.92 -15.89
N LEU A 349 28.09 1.84 -15.77
CA LEU A 349 27.13 1.89 -14.67
C LEU A 349 25.98 0.93 -14.95
N GLU A 350 26.19 -0.31 -14.55
CA GLU A 350 25.22 -1.38 -14.71
C GLU A 350 25.31 -2.36 -13.54
N LEU A 351 24.16 -2.82 -13.06
CA LEU A 351 24.06 -3.83 -12.02
C LEU A 351 22.98 -4.85 -12.36
N SER A 352 23.06 -6.00 -11.72
CA SER A 352 21.99 -6.99 -11.67
C SER A 352 21.46 -7.09 -10.25
N VAL A 353 20.16 -7.27 -10.11
CA VAL A 353 19.51 -7.72 -8.88
C VAL A 353 19.15 -9.18 -9.08
N GLY A 354 19.68 -10.06 -8.24
CA GLY A 354 19.43 -11.50 -8.29
C GLY A 354 18.95 -12.04 -6.96
N VAL A 355 18.35 -13.23 -7.00
CA VAL A 355 17.94 -13.96 -5.81
C VAL A 355 18.70 -15.28 -5.74
N ILE A 356 19.35 -15.51 -4.60
CA ILE A 356 19.92 -16.82 -4.24
C ILE A 356 19.04 -17.46 -3.17
N PHE A 357 18.99 -18.79 -3.16
CA PHE A 357 18.23 -19.54 -2.18
C PHE A 357 19.22 -20.21 -1.22
N GLU A 358 19.23 -19.78 0.04
CA GLU A 358 20.02 -20.39 1.11
C GLU A 358 19.06 -21.14 2.04
N GLU A 359 19.16 -22.47 2.11
CA GLU A 359 18.23 -23.35 2.84
C GLU A 359 16.77 -23.13 2.40
N ASP A 360 15.93 -22.67 3.31
CA ASP A 360 14.56 -22.31 3.07
C ASP A 360 14.40 -20.82 2.76
N GLU A 361 15.45 -19.99 2.60
CA GLU A 361 15.36 -18.52 2.48
C GLU A 361 15.73 -17.94 1.10
N ALA A 362 15.01 -16.90 0.65
CA ALA A 362 15.31 -16.16 -0.58
C ALA A 362 16.09 -14.86 -0.27
N VAL A 363 17.37 -14.82 -0.64
CA VAL A 363 18.29 -13.72 -0.33
C VAL A 363 18.50 -12.86 -1.57
N VAL A 364 18.21 -11.56 -1.45
CA VAL A 364 18.40 -10.60 -2.53
C VAL A 364 19.83 -10.09 -2.53
N MET A 365 20.48 -10.14 -3.70
CA MET A 365 21.83 -9.61 -3.92
C MET A 365 21.81 -8.64 -5.09
N CYS A 366 22.52 -7.52 -4.97
CA CYS A 366 22.71 -6.58 -6.06
C CYS A 366 24.19 -6.31 -6.29
N GLY A 367 24.66 -6.52 -7.52
CA GLY A 367 26.07 -6.42 -7.86
C GLY A 367 26.29 -6.38 -9.38
N PRO A 368 27.55 -6.38 -9.83
CA PRO A 368 27.93 -6.46 -11.24
C PRO A 368 27.21 -7.60 -11.97
N PRO A 369 26.78 -7.43 -13.25
CA PRO A 369 26.05 -8.47 -13.96
C PRO A 369 26.78 -9.81 -14.04
N SER A 370 28.11 -9.81 -14.26
CA SER A 370 28.93 -11.03 -14.30
C SER A 370 28.99 -11.75 -12.95
N ALA A 371 29.04 -11.01 -11.85
CA ALA A 371 29.05 -11.58 -10.50
C ALA A 371 27.71 -12.25 -10.20
N ILE A 372 26.59 -11.57 -10.46
CA ILE A 372 25.25 -12.08 -10.14
C ILE A 372 24.87 -13.28 -11.02
N SER A 373 25.14 -13.22 -12.33
CA SER A 373 24.84 -14.33 -13.24
C SER A 373 25.65 -15.59 -12.92
N SER A 374 26.85 -15.45 -12.33
CA SER A 374 27.63 -16.59 -11.85
C SER A 374 27.00 -17.32 -10.65
N LYS A 375 26.11 -16.66 -9.89
CA LYS A 375 25.48 -17.21 -8.68
C LYS A 375 24.04 -17.66 -8.88
N THR A 376 23.31 -17.05 -9.80
CA THR A 376 21.89 -17.36 -10.03
C THR A 376 21.47 -17.03 -11.44
N ASN A 377 20.54 -17.83 -11.98
CA ASN A 377 19.86 -17.54 -13.25
C ASN A 377 18.62 -16.65 -13.05
N ILE A 378 18.22 -16.39 -11.80
CA ILE A 378 17.05 -15.57 -11.45
C ILE A 378 17.55 -14.17 -11.12
N TYR A 379 17.81 -13.38 -12.16
CA TYR A 379 18.26 -11.99 -12.02
C TYR A 379 17.64 -11.06 -13.06
N VAL A 380 17.69 -9.76 -12.74
CA VAL A 380 17.22 -8.66 -13.58
C VAL A 380 18.32 -7.60 -13.65
N ARG A 381 18.68 -7.18 -14.86
CA ARG A 381 19.67 -6.14 -15.12
C ARG A 381 19.05 -4.75 -15.04
N ILE A 382 19.78 -3.80 -14.48
CA ILE A 382 19.38 -2.42 -14.27
C ILE A 382 20.50 -1.46 -14.65
N LYS A 383 20.09 -0.27 -15.11
CA LYS A 383 20.96 0.88 -15.39
C LYS A 383 20.36 2.16 -14.80
N PRO A 384 21.10 3.27 -14.75
CA PRO A 384 20.56 4.58 -14.42
C PRO A 384 19.32 4.93 -15.25
N GLY A 385 18.36 5.61 -14.63
CA GLY A 385 17.09 5.97 -15.27
C GLY A 385 16.12 6.65 -14.32
N ASP A 386 14.96 7.04 -14.85
CA ASP A 386 14.04 7.96 -14.16
C ASP A 386 13.00 7.27 -13.28
N MET A 387 12.92 5.92 -13.29
CA MET A 387 11.94 5.21 -12.48
C MET A 387 12.31 5.30 -11.00
N PRO A 388 11.40 5.80 -10.12
CA PRO A 388 11.66 5.84 -8.70
C PRO A 388 11.98 4.45 -8.13
N SER A 389 12.88 4.39 -7.14
CA SER A 389 13.38 3.13 -6.56
C SER A 389 12.27 2.21 -6.02
N SER A 390 11.17 2.76 -5.49
CA SER A 390 10.01 1.98 -5.03
C SER A 390 9.29 1.26 -6.18
N LYS A 391 9.01 1.97 -7.27
CA LYS A 391 8.40 1.39 -8.48
C LYS A 391 9.35 0.42 -9.18
N LEU A 392 10.65 0.73 -9.18
CA LEU A 392 11.67 -0.14 -9.74
C LEU A 392 11.77 -1.46 -8.96
N ALA A 393 11.78 -1.40 -7.63
CA ALA A 393 11.78 -2.59 -6.77
C ALA A 393 10.56 -3.48 -7.00
N GLU A 394 9.36 -2.89 -7.16
CA GLU A 394 8.14 -3.64 -7.47
C GLU A 394 8.25 -4.37 -8.83
N LYS A 395 8.73 -3.68 -9.87
CA LYS A 395 8.93 -4.30 -11.20
C LYS A 395 10.00 -5.39 -11.17
N ILE A 396 11.11 -5.16 -10.47
CA ILE A 396 12.18 -6.16 -10.29
C ILE A 396 11.61 -7.40 -9.60
N LYS A 397 10.87 -7.24 -8.50
CA LYS A 397 10.26 -8.36 -7.77
C LYS A 397 9.37 -9.22 -8.68
N ARG A 398 8.51 -8.59 -9.48
CA ARG A 398 7.63 -9.29 -10.43
C ARG A 398 8.43 -10.03 -11.50
N LYS A 399 9.46 -9.42 -12.08
CA LYS A 399 10.31 -10.07 -13.09
C LYS A 399 11.13 -11.23 -12.50
N LEU A 400 11.66 -11.08 -11.29
CA LEU A 400 12.36 -12.16 -10.59
C LEU A 400 11.43 -13.35 -10.33
N ALA A 401 10.22 -13.10 -9.83
CA ALA A 401 9.22 -14.13 -9.61
C ALA A 401 8.81 -14.83 -10.92
N GLY A 402 8.69 -14.10 -12.02
CA GLY A 402 8.39 -14.68 -13.34
C GLY A 402 9.52 -15.51 -13.95
N LYS A 403 10.79 -15.22 -13.59
CA LYS A 403 11.96 -16.01 -14.02
C LYS A 403 12.18 -17.26 -13.14
N ALA A 404 11.47 -17.41 -12.03
CA ALA A 404 11.63 -18.51 -11.09
C ALA A 404 10.60 -19.64 -11.31
N PRO A 405 10.96 -20.91 -11.02
CA PRO A 405 9.99 -22.00 -10.92
C PRO A 405 8.87 -21.71 -9.90
N PRO A 406 7.69 -22.34 -9.99
CA PRO A 406 6.51 -21.98 -9.18
C PRO A 406 6.76 -21.97 -7.66
N ASP A 407 7.45 -22.97 -7.15
CA ASP A 407 7.85 -23.09 -5.74
C ASP A 407 8.71 -21.91 -5.28
N LYS A 408 9.72 -21.53 -6.08
CA LYS A 408 10.62 -20.40 -5.80
C LYS A 408 9.98 -19.05 -6.07
N SER A 409 9.04 -18.98 -7.01
CA SER A 409 8.29 -17.78 -7.35
C SER A 409 7.48 -17.27 -6.16
N GLU A 410 6.80 -18.18 -5.45
CA GLU A 410 6.09 -17.84 -4.21
C GLU A 410 7.02 -17.28 -3.14
N MET A 411 8.22 -17.86 -2.98
CA MET A 411 9.23 -17.36 -2.03
C MET A 411 9.66 -15.93 -2.39
N ILE A 412 9.93 -15.65 -3.67
CA ILE A 412 10.30 -14.31 -4.14
C ILE A 412 9.17 -13.31 -3.92
N LEU A 413 7.91 -13.71 -4.16
CA LEU A 413 6.74 -12.86 -3.94
C LEU A 413 6.52 -12.51 -2.47
N GLN A 414 7.09 -13.26 -1.53
CA GLN A 414 7.02 -12.99 -0.11
C GLN A 414 8.11 -12.01 0.39
N ILE A 415 9.21 -11.83 -0.35
CA ILE A 415 10.28 -10.90 0.02
C ILE A 415 9.71 -9.48 0.22
N PRO A 416 9.92 -8.81 1.37
CA PRO A 416 9.45 -7.45 1.58
C PRO A 416 10.03 -6.51 0.51
N LEU A 417 9.19 -5.63 -0.05
CA LEU A 417 9.62 -4.69 -1.10
C LEU A 417 10.81 -3.82 -0.65
N GLU A 418 10.85 -3.49 0.64
CA GLU A 418 11.95 -2.74 1.26
C GLU A 418 13.29 -3.45 1.14
N GLU A 419 13.35 -4.79 1.20
CA GLU A 419 14.62 -5.52 1.07
C GLU A 419 15.18 -5.39 -0.34
N ILE A 420 14.32 -5.47 -1.37
CA ILE A 420 14.72 -5.25 -2.76
C ILE A 420 15.10 -3.78 -2.96
N GLN A 421 14.35 -2.84 -2.40
CA GLN A 421 14.65 -1.41 -2.54
C GLN A 421 15.98 -1.03 -1.86
N ASN A 422 16.29 -1.61 -0.71
CA ASN A 422 17.49 -1.31 0.08
C ASN A 422 18.80 -1.75 -0.60
N VAL A 423 18.74 -2.74 -1.50
CA VAL A 423 19.91 -3.16 -2.29
C VAL A 423 20.11 -2.32 -3.54
N LEU A 424 19.18 -1.44 -3.93
CA LEU A 424 19.33 -0.63 -5.15
C LEU A 424 20.31 0.54 -4.96
N PRO A 425 20.95 1.00 -6.06
CA PRO A 425 21.69 2.26 -6.06
C PRO A 425 20.84 3.47 -5.65
N PRO A 426 21.47 4.51 -5.08
CA PRO A 426 20.76 5.67 -4.58
C PRO A 426 20.29 6.60 -5.71
N GLY A 427 19.07 6.39 -6.19
CA GLY A 427 18.45 7.20 -7.25
C GLY A 427 17.26 6.48 -7.86
N GLY A 428 16.90 6.84 -9.08
CA GLY A 428 16.04 6.02 -9.92
C GLY A 428 16.85 5.00 -10.74
N GLY A 429 16.16 4.19 -11.51
CA GLY A 429 16.81 3.28 -12.47
C GLY A 429 15.84 2.79 -13.52
N THR A 430 16.34 2.07 -14.50
CA THR A 430 15.53 1.42 -15.53
C THR A 430 15.98 -0.01 -15.69
N ILE A 431 15.02 -0.92 -15.87
CA ILE A 431 15.31 -2.32 -16.17
C ILE A 431 15.78 -2.41 -17.63
N ILE A 432 16.90 -3.08 -17.85
CA ILE A 432 17.35 -3.42 -19.21
C ILE A 432 16.47 -4.58 -19.66
N GLU A 433 15.67 -4.38 -20.70
CA GLU A 433 14.91 -5.46 -21.33
C GLU A 433 15.89 -6.32 -22.12
N GLU A 434 15.89 -7.62 -21.82
CA GLU A 434 16.63 -8.67 -22.54
C GLU A 434 15.74 -9.29 -23.61
#